data_AF-A0A420DY58-F1
#
_entry.id   AF-A0A420DY58-F1
#
_cell.length_a   1.000
_cell.length_b   1.000
_cell.length_c   1.000
_cell.angle_alpha   90.00
_cell.angle_beta   90.00
_cell.angle_gamma   90.00
#
_symmetry.space_group_name_H-M   'P 1'
#
loop_
_entity.id
_entity.type
_entity.pdbx_description
1 polymer ?
#
loop_
_entity_poly.entity_id
_entity_poly.type
_entity_poly.pdbx_seq_one_letter_code
_entity_poly.pdbx_strand_id
1 'polypeptide(L)'
;MKQLKFIYNPKITSILIIGICLTGILLGNYIQIFRVSNYRWAYQYGNYLNFVMVLSSVGWSFFHPLIILSDRKSQNKTKWKEQFIWSLVGFIPFLYFLIGIIISSIKKKN
;
A
#
# COMPACT_ATOMS: atom_id res chain seq x y z
N MET A 1 -0.32 -27.77 -15.55
CA MET A 1 -0.17 -26.91 -14.34
C MET A 1 -1.55 -26.51 -13.83
N LYS A 2 -1.99 -27.05 -12.69
CA LYS A 2 -3.22 -26.58 -12.02
C LYS A 2 -2.96 -25.15 -11.55
N GLN A 3 -3.51 -24.17 -12.25
CA GLN A 3 -3.48 -22.78 -11.81
C GLN A 3 -4.19 -22.72 -10.46
N LEU A 4 -3.43 -22.45 -9.39
CA LEU A 4 -3.96 -22.05 -8.10
C LEU A 4 -4.91 -20.89 -8.36
N LYS A 5 -6.23 -21.15 -8.30
CA LYS A 5 -7.25 -20.10 -8.41
C LYS A 5 -7.13 -19.26 -7.14
N PHE A 6 -6.32 -18.20 -7.21
CA PHE A 6 -6.23 -17.20 -6.18
C PHE A 6 -7.60 -16.50 -6.11
N ILE A 7 -8.35 -16.73 -5.04
CA ILE A 7 -9.64 -16.06 -4.82
C ILE A 7 -9.30 -14.63 -4.39
N TYR A 8 -9.15 -13.74 -5.39
CA TYR A 8 -8.87 -12.34 -5.16
C TYR A 8 -10.18 -11.60 -4.88
N ASN A 9 -10.32 -10.99 -3.71
CA ASN A 9 -11.45 -10.13 -3.38
C ASN A 9 -11.00 -8.65 -3.37
N PRO A 10 -11.33 -7.87 -4.42
CA PRO A 10 -10.88 -6.50 -4.56
C PRO A 10 -11.14 -5.63 -3.33
N LYS A 11 -12.32 -5.78 -2.71
CA LYS A 11 -12.74 -4.99 -1.56
C LYS A 11 -11.88 -5.24 -0.33
N ILE A 12 -11.67 -6.52 0.01
CA ILE A 12 -10.87 -6.90 1.19
C ILE A 12 -9.42 -6.49 0.95
N THR A 13 -8.90 -6.74 -0.26
CA THR A 13 -7.52 -6.40 -0.58
C THR A 13 -7.28 -4.90 -0.53
N SER A 14 -8.18 -4.06 -1.07
CA SER A 14 -8.05 -2.60 -0.97
C SER A 14 -8.05 -2.09 0.47
N ILE A 15 -8.90 -2.65 1.33
CA ILE A 15 -8.96 -2.30 2.75
C ILE A 15 -7.65 -2.70 3.44
N LEU A 16 -7.12 -3.89 3.15
CA LEU A 16 -5.85 -4.37 3.71
C LEU A 16 -4.67 -3.49 3.28
N ILE A 17 -4.57 -3.11 2.02
CA ILE A 17 -3.50 -2.22 1.52
C ILE A 17 -3.52 -0.90 2.29
N ILE A 18 -4.70 -0.27 2.40
CA ILE A 18 -4.84 1.00 3.11
C ILE A 18 -4.52 0.82 4.60
N GLY A 19 -5.03 -0.24 5.23
CA GLY A 19 -4.76 -0.54 6.63
C GLY A 19 -3.27 -0.72 6.91
N ILE A 20 -2.57 -1.51 6.09
CA ILE A 20 -1.11 -1.74 6.22
C ILE A 20 -0.35 -0.44 5.99
N CYS A 21 -0.74 0.37 5.00
CA CYS A 21 -0.10 1.65 4.74
C CYS A 21 -0.26 2.62 5.91
N LEU A 22 -1.47 2.79 6.43
CA LEU A 22 -1.76 3.69 7.55
C LEU A 22 -1.08 3.23 8.84
N THR A 23 -1.14 1.93 9.14
CA THR A 23 -0.47 1.37 10.32
C THR A 23 1.05 1.51 10.20
N GLY A 24 1.64 1.31 9.02
CA GLY A 24 3.06 1.59 8.78
C GLY A 24 3.43 3.05 9.10
N ILE A 25 2.69 4.01 8.54
CA ILE A 25 2.91 5.44 8.79
C ILE A 25 2.78 5.78 10.29
N LEU A 26 1.72 5.30 10.94
CA LEU A 26 1.49 5.53 12.38
C LEU A 26 2.58 4.91 13.24
N LEU A 27 2.97 3.68 12.92
CA LEU A 27 4.08 3.01 13.58
C LEU A 27 5.33 3.87 13.46
N GLY A 28 5.68 4.29 12.24
CA GLY A 28 6.82 5.14 11.93
C GLY A 28 6.88 6.44 12.75
N ASN A 29 5.73 7.05 13.03
CA ASN A 29 5.66 8.21 13.91
C ASN A 29 5.84 7.83 15.38
N TYR A 30 5.18 6.75 15.84
CA TYR A 30 5.23 6.31 17.23
C TYR A 30 6.64 5.89 17.66
N ILE A 31 7.36 5.15 16.82
CA ILE A 31 8.71 4.66 17.15
C ILE A 31 9.74 5.79 17.33
N GLN A 32 9.49 7.01 16.82
CA GLN A 32 10.42 8.14 16.97
C GLN A 32 10.67 8.50 18.45
N ILE A 33 9.71 8.22 19.34
CA ILE A 33 9.85 8.46 20.79
C ILE A 33 11.03 7.65 21.37
N PHE A 34 11.31 6.48 20.82
CA PHE A 34 12.40 5.61 21.28
C PHE A 34 13.77 5.97 20.71
N ARG A 35 13.88 7.04 19.91
CA ARG A 35 15.14 7.42 19.24
C ARG A 35 16.27 7.78 20.21
N VAL A 36 15.95 8.45 21.31
CA VAL A 36 16.91 8.94 22.33
C VAL A 36 16.80 8.14 23.64
N SER A 37 15.99 7.08 23.65
CA SER A 37 15.76 6.25 24.84
C SER A 37 16.74 5.07 24.91
N ASN A 38 16.83 4.43 26.08
CA ASN A 38 17.54 3.16 26.29
C ASN A 38 17.00 2.03 25.40
N TYR A 39 15.79 2.18 24.84
CA TYR A 39 15.15 1.23 23.92
C TYR A 39 15.46 1.49 22.44
N ARG A 40 16.68 1.94 22.12
CA ARG A 40 17.09 2.27 20.74
C ARG A 40 16.97 1.09 19.76
N TRP A 41 17.04 -0.15 20.25
CA TRP A 41 16.79 -1.35 19.46
C TRP A 41 15.36 -1.36 18.88
N ALA A 42 14.36 -0.96 19.68
CA ALA A 42 12.97 -0.89 19.24
C ALA A 42 12.78 0.15 18.13
N TYR A 43 13.52 1.26 18.18
CA TYR A 43 13.57 2.23 17.09
C TYR A 43 14.16 1.64 15.81
N GLN A 44 15.27 0.90 15.89
CA GLN A 44 15.90 0.29 14.71
C GLN A 44 15.01 -0.76 14.03
N TYR A 45 14.52 -1.73 14.79
CA TYR A 45 13.64 -2.78 14.24
C TYR A 45 12.28 -2.22 13.82
N GLY A 46 11.71 -1.32 14.61
CA GLY A 46 10.46 -0.66 14.27
C GLY A 46 10.57 0.16 12.98
N ASN A 47 11.70 0.85 12.76
CA ASN A 47 11.88 1.66 11.56
C ASN A 47 12.05 0.77 10.31
N TYR A 48 12.74 -0.36 10.45
CA TYR A 48 12.80 -1.36 9.39
C TYR A 48 11.41 -1.95 9.07
N LEU A 49 10.63 -2.26 10.11
CA LEU A 49 9.28 -2.81 9.95
C LEU A 49 8.33 -1.80 9.30
N ASN A 50 8.38 -0.53 9.71
CA ASN A 50 7.69 0.57 9.06
C ASN A 50 8.05 0.63 7.57
N PHE A 51 9.34 0.64 7.24
CA PHE A 51 9.80 0.68 5.85
C PHE A 51 9.25 -0.48 5.03
N VAL A 52 9.31 -1.71 5.55
CA VAL A 52 8.79 -2.90 4.86
C VAL A 52 7.26 -2.82 4.70
N MET A 53 6.51 -2.40 5.72
CA MET A 53 5.05 -2.25 5.66
C MET A 53 4.63 -1.22 4.61
N VAL A 54 5.25 -0.04 4.63
CA VAL A 54 4.91 1.03 3.68
C VAL A 54 5.33 0.63 2.27
N LEU A 55 6.57 0.14 2.07
CA LEU A 55 7.05 -0.25 0.75
C LEU A 55 6.24 -1.40 0.14
N SER A 56 5.92 -2.42 0.94
CA SER A 56 5.08 -3.54 0.49
C SER A 56 3.66 -3.07 0.16
N SER A 57 3.07 -2.19 0.96
CA SER A 57 1.74 -1.62 0.67
C SER A 57 1.73 -0.79 -0.62
N VAL A 58 2.77 0.00 -0.88
CA VAL A 58 2.90 0.81 -2.10
C VAL A 58 3.09 -0.08 -3.32
N GLY A 59 3.98 -1.08 -3.22
CA GLY A 59 4.16 -2.06 -4.29
C GLY A 59 2.86 -2.82 -4.58
N TRP A 60 2.17 -3.29 -3.54
CA TRP A 60 0.92 -4.00 -3.69
C TRP A 60 -0.21 -3.12 -4.23
N SER A 61 -0.26 -1.84 -3.82
CA SER A 61 -1.16 -0.81 -4.34
C SER A 61 -0.99 -0.61 -5.85
N PHE A 62 0.25 -0.65 -6.35
CA PHE A 62 0.55 -0.55 -7.78
C PHE A 62 0.08 -1.78 -8.57
N PHE A 63 0.31 -3.00 -8.06
CA PHE A 63 -0.10 -4.22 -8.75
C PHE A 63 -1.60 -4.53 -8.63
N HIS A 64 -2.27 -4.00 -7.61
CA HIS A 64 -3.70 -4.21 -7.37
C HIS A 64 -4.61 -3.94 -8.58
N PRO A 65 -4.52 -2.78 -9.28
CA PRO A 65 -5.31 -2.54 -10.48
C PRO A 65 -4.98 -3.50 -11.63
N LEU A 66 -3.71 -3.87 -11.80
CA LEU A 66 -3.28 -4.83 -12.84
C LEU A 66 -3.90 -6.22 -12.61
N ILE A 67 -3.99 -6.65 -11.34
CA ILE A 67 -4.63 -7.91 -10.96
C ILE A 67 -6.14 -7.87 -11.24
N ILE A 68 -6.83 -6.76 -10.94
CA ILE A 68 -8.28 -6.63 -11.22
C ILE A 68 -8.57 -6.63 -12.73
N LEU A 69 -7.71 -5.97 -13.52
CA LEU A 69 -7.87 -5.90 -14.97
C LEU A 69 -7.59 -7.23 -15.67
N SER A 70 -6.68 -8.04 -15.13
CA SER A 70 -6.35 -9.36 -15.69
C SER A 70 -7.36 -10.45 -15.33
N ASP A 71 -8.20 -10.25 -14.30
CA ASP A 71 -9.22 -11.22 -13.92
C ASP A 71 -10.39 -11.22 -14.91
N ARG A 72 -10.56 -12.31 -15.68
CA ARG A 72 -11.70 -12.49 -16.60
C ARG A 72 -13.06 -12.41 -15.90
N LYS A 73 -13.14 -12.71 -14.60
CA LYS A 73 -14.38 -12.60 -13.82
C LYS A 73 -14.80 -11.14 -13.61
N SER A 74 -13.83 -10.22 -13.65
CA SER A 74 -14.05 -8.77 -13.62
C SER A 74 -14.80 -8.27 -14.86
N GLN A 75 -14.66 -8.94 -16.01
CA GLN A 75 -15.32 -8.55 -17.27
C GLN A 75 -16.84 -8.75 -17.28
N ASN A 76 -17.42 -9.33 -16.23
CA ASN A 76 -18.88 -9.47 -16.12
C ASN A 76 -19.49 -8.09 -15.78
N LYS A 77 -20.16 -7.48 -16.78
CA LYS A 77 -20.61 -6.07 -16.81
C LYS A 77 -21.28 -5.57 -15.52
N THR A 78 -22.00 -6.42 -14.80
CA THR A 78 -22.79 -6.05 -13.62
C THR A 78 -21.96 -5.75 -12.38
N LYS A 79 -20.73 -6.30 -12.25
CA LYS A 79 -19.86 -6.11 -11.07
C LYS A 79 -18.58 -5.33 -11.34
N TRP A 80 -18.26 -5.09 -12.62
CA TRP A 80 -17.04 -4.40 -13.03
C TRP A 80 -16.90 -3.00 -12.43
N LYS A 81 -17.99 -2.21 -12.40
CA LYS A 81 -17.97 -0.84 -11.85
C LYS A 81 -17.59 -0.82 -10.37
N GLU A 82 -18.16 -1.72 -9.57
CA GLU A 82 -17.86 -1.80 -8.15
C GLU A 82 -16.40 -2.20 -7.93
N GLN A 83 -15.91 -3.19 -8.68
CA GLN A 83 -14.51 -3.63 -8.60
C GLN A 83 -13.53 -2.54 -9.07
N PHE A 84 -13.91 -1.72 -10.04
CA PHE A 84 -13.12 -0.59 -10.51
C PHE A 84 -12.99 0.50 -9.43
N ILE A 85 -14.07 0.78 -8.68
CA ILE A 85 -14.00 1.71 -7.54
C ILE A 85 -13.03 1.18 -6.48
N TRP A 86 -13.12 -0.10 -6.11
CA TRP A 86 -12.18 -0.71 -5.15
C TRP A 86 -10.73 -0.73 -5.67
N SER A 87 -10.55 -0.88 -6.98
CA SER A 87 -9.25 -0.74 -7.63
C SER A 87 -8.65 0.66 -7.44
N LEU A 88 -9.45 1.70 -7.65
CA LEU A 88 -9.02 3.09 -7.46
C LEU A 88 -8.70 3.37 -6.00
N VAL A 89 -9.55 2.90 -5.08
CA VAL A 89 -9.35 3.04 -3.63
C VAL A 89 -8.04 2.38 -3.22
N GLY A 90 -7.78 1.16 -3.68
CA GLY A 90 -6.54 0.45 -3.40
C GLY A 90 -5.29 1.07 -4.04
N PHE A 91 -5.44 1.95 -5.02
CA PHE A 91 -4.36 2.68 -5.68
C PHE A 91 -3.98 4.00 -4.97
N ILE A 92 -4.78 4.44 -4.00
CA ILE A 92 -4.56 5.69 -3.25
C ILE A 92 -3.17 5.76 -2.60
N PRO A 93 -2.68 4.73 -1.87
CA PRO A 93 -1.37 4.77 -1.25
C PRO A 93 -0.24 5.02 -2.25
N PHE A 94 -0.27 4.36 -3.40
CA PHE A 94 0.70 4.59 -4.46
C PHE A 94 0.69 6.05 -4.94
N LEU A 95 -0.49 6.61 -5.22
CA LEU A 95 -0.62 8.01 -5.63
C LEU A 95 -0.08 8.99 -4.59
N TYR A 96 -0.39 8.77 -3.31
CA TYR A 96 0.08 9.61 -2.21
C TYR A 96 1.61 9.71 -2.19
N PHE A 97 2.30 8.57 -2.25
CA PHE A 97 3.77 8.57 -2.25
C PHE A 97 4.36 9.10 -3.56
N LEU A 98 3.75 8.81 -4.72
CA LEU A 98 4.20 9.32 -6.01
C LEU A 98 4.17 10.85 -6.05
N ILE A 99 3.07 11.46 -5.60
CA ILE A 99 2.94 12.92 -5.49
C ILE A 99 3.97 13.48 -4.52
N GLY A 100 4.15 12.86 -3.35
CA GLY A 100 5.14 13.28 -2.36
C GLY A 100 6.58 13.29 -2.90
N ILE A 101 6.96 12.27 -3.68
CA ILE A 101 8.27 12.19 -4.33
C ILE A 101 8.44 13.30 -5.38
N ILE A 102 7.42 13.56 -6.20
CA ILE A 102 7.45 14.62 -7.22
C ILE A 102 7.66 15.99 -6.55
N ILE A 103 6.87 16.30 -5.52
CA ILE A 103 6.96 17.56 -4.78
C ILE A 103 8.35 17.71 -4.14
N SER A 104 8.86 16.66 -3.49
CA SER A 104 10.19 16.66 -2.88
C SER A 104 11.29 16.90 -3.91
N SER A 105 11.17 16.30 -5.10
CA SER A 105 12.13 16.44 -6.19
C SER A 105 12.14 17.86 -6.77
N ILE A 106 10.96 18.49 -6.90
CA ILE A 106 10.85 19.89 -7.34
C ILE A 106 11.48 20.82 -6.30
N LYS A 107 11.15 20.62 -5.00
CA LYS A 107 11.69 21.44 -3.91
C LYS A 107 13.22 21.38 -3.81
N LYS A 108 13.82 20.23 -4.10
CA LYS A 108 15.28 20.05 -4.05
C LYS A 108 16.04 20.76 -5.17
N LYS A 109 15.34 21.18 -6.24
CA LYS A 109 15.92 21.84 -7.42
C LYS A 109 15.96 23.37 -7.30
N ASN A 110 15.19 23.95 -6.37
CA ASN A 110 15.20 25.38 -6.00
C ASN A 110 16.07 25.59 -4.76
#